data_AF-A0A368G472-F1
#
_entry.id   AF-A0A368G472-F1
#
_cell.length_a   1.000
_cell.length_b   1.000
_cell.length_c   1.000
_cell.angle_alpha   90.00
_cell.angle_beta   90.00
_cell.angle_gamma   90.00
#
_symmetry.space_group_name_H-M   'P 1'
#
loop_
_entity.id
_entity.type
_entity.pdbx_description
1 polymer ?
#
loop_
_entity_poly.entity_id
_entity_poly.type
_entity_poly.pdbx_seq_one_letter_code
_entity_poly.pdbx_strand_id
1 'polypeptide(L)'
;MTFIFTLALCIYNLYVVGRRWANNIDGRFDFRQMLKETNTQLKLSYASEVLSPTIIGFLVFLMISMPGGGSSFMWTMACCVQIAAALLLLALEFQETMIKGK
;
A
#
# COMPACT_ATOMS: atom_id res chain seq x y z
N MET A 1 17.18 16.94 6.03
CA MET A 1 16.21 17.21 4.95
C MET A 1 15.63 15.91 4.39
N THR A 2 16.45 14.96 3.94
CA THR A 2 15.99 13.66 3.38
C THR A 2 15.16 12.82 4.36
N PHE A 3 15.59 12.69 5.62
CA PHE A 3 14.87 11.89 6.64
C PHE A 3 13.44 12.37 6.95
N ILE A 4 13.23 13.69 7.01
CA ILE A 4 11.90 14.26 7.31
C ILE A 4 10.94 13.99 6.15
N PHE A 5 11.44 14.12 4.91
CA PHE A 5 10.64 13.87 3.72
C PHE A 5 10.20 12.41 3.60
N THR A 6 11.11 11.47 3.84
CA THR A 6 10.81 10.03 3.84
C THR A 6 9.96 9.59 5.03
N LEU A 7 10.12 10.23 6.20
CA LEU A 7 9.24 10.00 7.34
C LEU A 7 7.80 10.44 6.98
N ALA A 8 7.66 11.62 6.37
CA ALA A 8 6.36 12.10 5.89
C ALA A 8 5.76 11.17 4.83
N LEU A 9 6.56 10.69 3.87
CA LEU A 9 6.13 9.68 2.89
C LEU A 9 5.72 8.37 3.54
N CYS A 10 6.46 7.92 4.55
CA CYS A 10 6.15 6.72 5.32
C CYS A 10 4.80 6.88 6.04
N ILE A 11 4.59 7.98 6.77
CA ILE A 11 3.33 8.27 7.46
C ILE A 11 2.17 8.39 6.47
N TYR A 12 2.38 9.09 5.35
CA TYR A 12 1.38 9.21 4.29
C TYR A 12 1.02 7.85 3.70
N ASN A 13 2.00 6.99 3.43
CA ASN A 13 1.76 5.65 2.92
C ASN A 13 0.99 4.78 3.93
N LEU A 14 1.33 4.86 5.22
CA LEU A 14 0.57 4.21 6.30
C LEU A 14 -0.89 4.66 6.33
N TYR A 15 -1.13 5.96 6.19
CA TYR A 15 -2.48 6.51 6.14
C TYR A 15 -3.27 6.00 4.94
N VAL A 16 -2.67 5.96 3.75
CA VAL A 16 -3.31 5.42 2.53
C VAL A 16 -3.63 3.94 2.71
N VAL A 17 -2.67 3.13 3.19
CA VAL A 17 -2.88 1.70 3.47
C VAL A 17 -3.99 1.51 4.51
N GLY A 18 -3.98 2.27 5.61
CA GLY A 18 -4.99 2.19 6.66
C GLY A 18 -6.40 2.55 6.18
N ARG A 19 -6.53 3.62 5.39
CA ARG A 19 -7.81 3.98 4.77
C ARG A 19 -8.32 2.88 3.85
N ARG A 20 -7.44 2.27 3.05
CA ARG A 20 -7.82 1.16 2.17
C ARG A 20 -8.21 -0.09 2.95
N TRP A 21 -7.54 -0.39 4.05
CA TRP A 21 -7.95 -1.43 4.98
C TRP A 21 -9.36 -1.18 5.54
N ALA A 22 -9.68 0.06 5.91
CA ALA A 22 -11.04 0.41 6.34
C ALA A 22 -12.07 0.21 5.22
N ASN A 23 -11.78 0.67 4.00
CA ASN A 23 -12.65 0.44 2.84
C ASN A 23 -12.86 -1.06 2.54
N ASN A 24 -11.79 -1.85 2.68
CA ASN A 24 -11.82 -3.29 2.48
C ASN A 24 -12.73 -3.99 3.51
N ILE A 25 -12.71 -3.54 4.78
CA ILE A 25 -13.61 -4.01 5.84
C ILE A 25 -15.07 -3.63 5.54
N ASP A 26 -15.32 -2.43 5.01
CA ASP A 26 -16.64 -1.98 4.55
C ASP A 26 -17.13 -2.69 3.27
N GLY A 27 -16.31 -3.57 2.67
CA GLY A 27 -16.65 -4.31 1.45
C GLY A 27 -16.53 -3.49 0.15
N ARG A 28 -15.84 -2.34 0.20
CA ARG A 28 -15.51 -1.53 -0.97
C ARG A 28 -14.14 -1.94 -1.52
N PHE A 29 -14.17 -2.78 -2.54
CA PHE A 29 -12.98 -3.32 -3.18
C PHE A 29 -12.63 -2.54 -4.45
N ASP A 30 -11.59 -1.72 -4.40
CA ASP A 30 -11.10 -0.94 -5.54
C ASP A 30 -10.65 -1.85 -6.70
N PHE A 31 -10.09 -3.02 -6.37
CA PHE A 31 -9.71 -4.03 -7.36
C PHE A 31 -10.92 -4.58 -8.16
N ARG A 32 -12.10 -4.68 -7.52
CA ARG A 32 -13.33 -5.12 -8.21
C ARG A 32 -13.83 -4.04 -9.16
N GLN A 33 -13.70 -2.76 -8.79
CA GLN A 33 -14.03 -1.63 -9.66
C GLN A 33 -13.09 -1.59 -10.87
N MET A 34 -11.79 -1.79 -10.65
CA MET A 34 -10.79 -1.90 -11.72
C MET A 34 -11.11 -3.00 -12.75
N LEU A 35 -11.60 -4.15 -12.30
CA LEU A 35 -11.95 -5.26 -13.20
C LEU A 35 -13.25 -5.00 -13.97
N LYS A 36 -14.20 -4.29 -13.38
CA LYS A 36 -15.50 -3.97 -13.99
C LYS A 36 -15.42 -2.83 -15.00
N GLU A 37 -14.49 -1.90 -14.82
CA GLU A 37 -14.38 -0.70 -15.64
C GLU A 37 -13.79 -0.99 -17.03
N THR A 38 -14.49 -0.53 -18.09
CA THR A 38 -14.09 -0.73 -19.49
C THR A 38 -13.18 0.38 -20.00
N ASN A 39 -13.25 1.58 -19.43
CA ASN A 39 -12.42 2.70 -19.83
C ASN A 39 -10.98 2.52 -19.32
N THR A 40 -10.02 2.47 -20.25
CA THR A 40 -8.60 2.25 -19.96
C THR A 40 -8.01 3.30 -19.05
N GLN A 41 -8.42 4.57 -19.15
CA GLN A 41 -7.89 5.64 -18.29
C GLN A 41 -8.33 5.47 -16.83
N LEU A 42 -9.62 5.19 -16.61
CA LEU A 42 -10.17 4.97 -15.27
C LEU A 42 -9.59 3.69 -14.66
N LYS A 43 -9.46 2.63 -15.46
CA LYS A 43 -8.84 1.37 -15.04
C LYS A 43 -7.39 1.57 -14.56
N LEU A 44 -6.64 2.42 -15.25
CA LEU A 44 -5.26 2.72 -14.87
C LEU A 44 -5.18 3.55 -13.58
N SER A 45 -6.15 4.44 -13.34
CA SER A 45 -6.28 5.18 -12.07
C SER A 45 -6.58 4.25 -10.90
N TYR A 46 -7.49 3.29 -11.06
CA TYR A 46 -7.74 2.29 -10.02
C TYR A 46 -6.52 1.39 -9.79
N ALA A 47 -5.83 0.99 -10.86
CA ALA A 47 -4.60 0.20 -10.75
C ALA A 47 -3.50 0.96 -9.98
N SER A 48 -3.34 2.26 -10.23
CA SER A 48 -2.36 3.08 -9.54
C SER A 48 -2.73 3.23 -8.06
N GLU A 49 -4.00 3.44 -7.70
CA GLU A 49 -4.42 3.48 -6.29
C GLU A 49 -4.22 2.14 -5.57
N VAL A 50 -4.41 1.03 -6.30
CA VAL A 50 -4.20 -0.32 -5.76
C VAL A 50 -2.71 -0.63 -5.51
N LEU A 51 -1.84 -0.27 -6.46
CA LEU A 51 -0.42 -0.63 -6.47
C LEU A 51 0.53 0.44 -5.90
N SER A 52 0.09 1.69 -5.80
CA SER A 52 0.93 2.77 -5.24
C SER A 52 1.45 2.47 -3.84
N PRO A 53 0.65 1.92 -2.90
CA PRO A 53 1.12 1.77 -1.52
C PRO A 53 2.23 0.72 -1.37
N THR A 54 2.22 -0.33 -2.20
CA THR A 54 3.28 -1.34 -2.24
C THR A 54 4.55 -0.77 -2.85
N ILE A 55 4.45 -0.04 -3.98
CA ILE A 55 5.61 0.57 -4.65
C ILE A 55 6.26 1.63 -3.76
N ILE A 56 5.47 2.52 -3.15
CA ILE A 56 5.96 3.56 -2.24
C ILE A 56 6.58 2.92 -0.99
N GLY A 57 5.98 1.86 -0.44
CA GLY A 57 6.55 1.13 0.70
C GLY A 57 7.94 0.56 0.41
N PHE A 58 8.12 -0.05 -0.76
CA PHE A 58 9.42 -0.55 -1.21
C PHE A 58 10.44 0.57 -1.47
N LEU A 59 10.03 1.68 -2.08
CA LEU A 59 10.91 2.83 -2.32
C LEU A 59 11.41 3.43 -1.01
N VAL A 60 10.52 3.61 -0.02
CA VAL A 60 10.89 4.15 1.30
C VAL A 60 11.84 3.21 2.04
N PHE A 61 11.66 1.90 1.90
CA PHE A 61 12.58 0.90 2.47
C PHE A 61 14.00 0.99 1.89
N LEU A 62 14.12 1.18 0.57
CA LEU A 62 15.42 1.22 -0.11
C LEU A 62 16.16 2.56 0.06
N MET A 63 15.43 3.67 0.16
CA MET A 63 16.03 5.01 0.15
C MET A 63 16.74 5.40 1.45
N ILE A 64 16.47 4.74 2.59
CA ILE A 64 17.03 5.14 3.88
C ILE A 64 17.66 4.01 4.65
N SER A 65 18.94 4.23 4.97
CA SER A 65 19.64 3.58 6.06
C SER A 65 19.92 4.62 7.15
N MET A 66 19.35 4.44 8.34
CA MET A 66 19.63 5.32 9.48
C MET A 66 20.97 4.97 10.15
N PRO A 67 21.81 5.96 10.49
CA PRO A 67 23.02 5.72 11.26
C PRO A 67 22.65 5.47 12.74
N GLY A 68 22.68 4.19 13.15
CA GLY A 68 22.41 3.75 14.53
C GLY A 68 21.60 2.46 14.57
N GLY A 69 22.10 1.44 15.29
CA GLY A 69 21.51 0.09 15.25
C GLY A 69 20.05 0.02 15.73
N GLY A 70 19.70 0.76 16.80
CA GLY A 70 18.34 0.75 17.34
C GLY A 70 17.31 1.47 16.48
N SER A 71 17.63 2.68 16.00
CA SER A 71 16.74 3.45 15.12
C SER A 71 16.62 2.81 13.73
N SER A 72 17.72 2.26 13.21
CA SER A 72 17.71 1.48 11.97
C SER A 72 16.77 0.27 12.09
N PHE A 73 16.85 -0.50 13.17
CA PHE A 73 15.96 -1.65 13.39
C PHE A 73 14.48 -1.26 13.44
N MET A 74 14.13 -0.20 14.21
CA MET A 74 12.74 0.28 14.28
C MET A 74 12.21 0.74 12.92
N TRP A 75 13.06 1.41 12.13
CA TRP A 75 12.71 1.85 10.78
C TRP A 75 12.48 0.68 9.82
N THR A 76 13.40 -0.29 9.81
CA THR A 76 13.27 -1.51 9.01
C THR A 76 11.97 -2.24 9.36
N MET A 77 11.65 -2.38 10.66
CA MET A 77 10.40 -2.99 11.09
C MET A 77 9.17 -2.21 10.63
N ALA A 78 9.17 -0.88 10.76
CA ALA A 78 8.06 -0.05 10.29
C ALA A 78 7.82 -0.20 8.78
N CYS A 79 8.88 -0.19 7.97
CA CYS A 79 8.78 -0.42 6.54
C CYS A 79 8.31 -1.84 6.20
N CYS A 80 8.80 -2.87 6.90
CA CYS A 80 8.32 -4.24 6.73
C CYS A 80 6.82 -4.36 7.02
N VAL A 81 6.34 -3.74 8.10
CA VAL A 81 4.90 -3.74 8.45
C VAL A 81 4.08 -3.06 7.37
N GLN A 82 4.53 -1.93 6.83
CA GLN A 82 3.85 -1.25 5.72
C GLN A 82 3.75 -2.11 4.47
N ILE A 83 4.86 -2.71 4.05
CA ILE A 83 4.92 -3.56 2.87
C ILE A 83 4.04 -4.79 3.07
N ALA A 84 4.13 -5.45 4.24
CA ALA A 84 3.30 -6.59 4.56
C ALA A 84 1.80 -6.23 4.57
N ALA A 85 1.41 -5.13 5.20
CA ALA A 85 0.03 -4.68 5.25
C ALA A 85 -0.53 -4.35 3.84
N ALA A 86 0.29 -3.77 2.97
CA ALA A 86 -0.10 -3.46 1.59
C ALA A 86 -0.23 -4.73 0.73
N LEU A 87 0.70 -5.69 0.86
CA LEU A 87 0.65 -6.98 0.16
C LEU A 87 -0.54 -7.84 0.63
N LEU A 88 -0.80 -7.87 1.93
CA LEU A 88 -1.90 -8.65 2.51
C LEU A 88 -3.26 -8.07 2.07
N LEU A 89 -3.40 -6.74 2.03
CA LEU A 89 -4.58 -6.09 1.48
C LEU A 89 -4.81 -6.47 0.01
N LEU A 90 -3.76 -6.42 -0.81
CA LEU A 90 -3.83 -6.82 -2.21
C LEU A 90 -4.24 -8.30 -2.33
N ALA A 91 -3.65 -9.20 -1.54
CA ALA A 91 -4.02 -10.61 -1.53
C ALA A 91 -5.49 -10.84 -1.13
N LEU A 92 -6.00 -10.10 -0.15
CA LEU A 92 -7.41 -10.16 0.27
C LEU A 92 -8.35 -9.65 -0.84
N GLU A 93 -8.04 -8.52 -1.47
CA GLU A 93 -8.81 -8.00 -2.60
C GLU A 93 -8.84 -8.99 -3.77
N PHE A 94 -7.72 -9.64 -4.08
CA PHE A 94 -7.64 -10.70 -5.10
C PHE A 94 -8.47 -11.93 -4.72
N GLN A 95 -8.37 -12.40 -3.47
CA GLN A 95 -9.15 -13.55 -3.01
C GLN A 95 -10.65 -13.25 -3.08
N GLU A 96 -11.08 -12.08 -2.61
CA GLU A 96 -12.48 -11.67 -2.61
C GLU A 96 -13.02 -11.59 -4.04
N THR A 97 -12.28 -10.96 -4.96
CA THR A 97 -12.70 -10.83 -6.36
C THR A 97 -12.73 -12.17 -7.11
N MET A 98 -11.82 -13.09 -6.83
CA MET A 98 -11.79 -14.40 -7.49
C MET A 98 -12.83 -15.38 -6.93
N ILE A 99 -13.14 -15.32 -5.62
CA ILE A 99 -14.05 -16.27 -4.96
C ILE A 99 -15.51 -15.77 -4.97
N LYS A 100 -15.76 -14.48 -4.71
CA LYS A 100 -17.11 -13.88 -4.67
C LYS A 100 -17.49 -13.14 -5.96
N GLY A 101 -16.63 -13.22 -6.99
CA GLY A 101 -16.88 -12.65 -8.32
C GLY A 101 -17.71 -13.53 -9.26
N LYS A 102 -18.25 -14.66 -8.79
CA LYS A 102 -19.28 -15.43 -9.50
C LYS A 102 -20.68 -14.91 -9.16
#